data_AF-A0A662ZBY7-F1
#
_entry.id   AF-A0A662ZBY7-F1
#
_cell.length_a   1.000
_cell.length_b   1.000
_cell.length_c   1.000
_cell.angle_alpha   90.00
_cell.angle_beta   90.00
_cell.angle_gamma   90.00
#
_symmetry.space_group_name_H-M   'P 1'
#
loop_
_entity.id
_entity.type
_entity.pdbx_description
1 polymer ?
#
loop_
_entity_poly.entity_id
_entity_poly.type
_entity_poly.pdbx_seq_one_letter_code
_entity_poly.pdbx_strand_id
1 'polypeptide(L)'
;MKLIAQSENIENIVDKNSIYVDKTEYIYNLTKQYDRVFFSRPRRFGKSLTLNTIGTLFEKGVEPYFNGTWIYDKWDQDKYPVLHLSFLEYSATDLDAFKKNLCQPIRDFAKLNGITDYADDIEPSNLIRNIFTVMQDKMQIVLLIDEYDRQLTANINNPELYEKFRICIRDFYGAIKGKKQIKFMAVTGVTRLKDESIFSVGADIKDLSYENDYSTMIGFTRDEIKKFYIDYLKLGVSYENNKSLESVTDSEIENLLDRMADYYDCYCFDEFNQNKVFSTYSVNDFLRDIYESKTVRFGDYWFDVGGLPSILTNYIASFNLNEICQLLTSEISIPYNDFMNPTSLIDINKNVLMCQTG
;
A
#
# COMPACT_ATOMS: atom_id res chain seq x y z
N MET A 1 9.40 -26.71 1.22
CA MET A 1 8.96 -25.37 1.67
C MET A 1 9.23 -24.37 0.56
N LYS A 2 8.22 -23.61 0.11
CA LYS A 2 8.41 -22.52 -0.86
C LYS A 2 9.15 -21.35 -0.21
N LEU A 3 9.83 -20.52 -1.00
CA LEU A 3 10.56 -19.35 -0.49
C LEU A 3 9.61 -18.26 -0.04
N ILE A 4 9.96 -17.51 1.00
CA ILE A 4 9.29 -16.25 1.34
C ILE A 4 9.78 -15.17 0.38
N ALA A 5 8.88 -14.55 -0.37
CA ALA A 5 9.23 -13.52 -1.33
C ALA A 5 9.62 -12.21 -0.64
N GLN A 6 10.64 -11.54 -1.17
CA GLN A 6 10.94 -10.13 -0.95
C GLN A 6 10.75 -9.37 -2.27
N SER A 7 9.53 -9.40 -2.81
CA SER A 7 9.23 -8.71 -4.05
C SER A 7 7.84 -8.09 -4.00
N GLU A 8 7.75 -6.91 -4.61
CA GLU A 8 6.49 -6.20 -4.85
C GLU A 8 5.92 -6.54 -6.24
N ASN A 9 6.51 -7.52 -6.95
CA ASN A 9 6.09 -7.93 -8.28
C ASN A 9 5.65 -9.39 -8.30
N ILE A 10 4.41 -9.66 -8.72
CA ILE A 10 3.82 -11.00 -8.75
C ILE A 10 4.57 -11.95 -9.70
N GLU A 11 5.09 -11.45 -10.82
CA GLU A 11 5.86 -12.23 -11.78
C GLU A 11 7.13 -12.77 -11.12
N ASN A 12 7.84 -11.93 -10.36
CA ASN A 12 9.01 -12.37 -9.60
C ASN A 12 8.66 -13.42 -8.54
N ILE A 13 7.49 -13.30 -7.90
CA ILE A 13 7.02 -14.28 -6.90
C ILE A 13 6.77 -15.63 -7.57
N VAL A 14 6.11 -15.62 -8.74
CA VAL A 14 5.81 -16.82 -9.53
C VAL A 14 7.10 -17.45 -10.09
N ASP A 15 7.97 -16.66 -10.71
CA ASP A 15 9.22 -17.10 -11.33
C ASP A 15 10.18 -17.75 -10.33
N LYS A 16 10.19 -17.23 -9.09
CA LYS A 16 11.00 -17.79 -7.99
C LYS A 16 10.29 -18.92 -7.22
N ASN A 17 9.09 -19.32 -7.64
CA ASN A 17 8.23 -20.28 -6.92
C ASN A 17 8.12 -19.95 -5.41
N SER A 18 7.92 -18.67 -5.12
CA SER A 18 7.79 -18.15 -3.76
C SER A 18 6.34 -18.24 -3.27
N ILE A 19 6.14 -18.06 -1.97
CA ILE A 19 4.82 -17.98 -1.35
C ILE A 19 4.14 -16.69 -1.81
N TYR A 20 2.92 -16.84 -2.34
CA TYR A 20 1.97 -15.77 -2.61
C TYR A 20 0.74 -15.99 -1.74
N VAL A 21 0.42 -15.03 -0.87
CA VAL A 21 -0.85 -15.03 -0.14
C VAL A 21 -1.92 -14.50 -1.08
N ASP A 22 -2.82 -15.39 -1.49
CA ASP A 22 -3.82 -15.07 -2.49
C ASP A 22 -4.91 -14.12 -1.94
N LYS A 23 -4.93 -12.90 -2.49
CA LYS A 23 -5.91 -11.83 -2.20
C LYS A 23 -6.80 -11.53 -3.41
N THR A 24 -6.79 -12.39 -4.43
CA THR A 24 -7.33 -12.03 -5.74
C THR A 24 -8.86 -11.97 -5.79
N GLU A 25 -9.56 -12.58 -4.83
CA GLU A 25 -11.01 -12.38 -4.64
C GLU A 25 -11.39 -10.93 -4.36
N TYR A 26 -10.64 -10.25 -3.49
CA TYR A 26 -10.85 -8.82 -3.23
C TYR A 26 -10.66 -7.98 -4.50
N ILE A 27 -9.66 -8.31 -5.32
CA ILE A 27 -9.38 -7.59 -6.58
C ILE A 27 -10.54 -7.76 -7.57
N TYR A 28 -11.10 -8.97 -7.67
CA TYR A 28 -12.25 -9.22 -8.52
C TYR A 28 -13.46 -8.38 -8.08
N ASN A 29 -13.82 -8.44 -6.79
CA ASN A 29 -14.95 -7.67 -6.26
C ASN A 29 -14.74 -6.16 -6.40
N LEU A 30 -13.53 -5.69 -6.11
CA LEU A 30 -13.11 -4.30 -6.22
C LEU A 30 -13.34 -3.75 -7.62
N THR A 31 -12.84 -4.45 -8.64
CA THR A 31 -12.87 -4.02 -10.05
C THR A 31 -14.26 -4.14 -10.68
N LYS A 32 -15.17 -4.91 -10.09
CA LYS A 32 -16.59 -4.97 -10.48
C LYS A 32 -17.41 -3.82 -9.91
N GLN A 33 -17.07 -3.36 -8.72
CA GLN A 33 -17.89 -2.43 -7.96
C GLN A 33 -17.44 -0.97 -8.10
N TYR A 34 -16.15 -0.73 -8.32
CA TYR A 34 -15.58 0.61 -8.29
C TYR A 34 -14.62 0.86 -9.46
N ASP A 35 -14.65 2.08 -9.99
CA ASP A 35 -13.71 2.53 -11.02
C ASP A 35 -12.50 3.27 -10.45
N ARG A 36 -12.63 3.86 -9.26
CA ARG A 36 -11.62 4.76 -8.67
C ARG A 36 -11.59 4.55 -7.17
N VAL A 37 -10.47 4.04 -6.66
CA VAL A 37 -10.37 3.62 -5.27
C VAL A 37 -9.09 4.10 -4.60
N PHE A 38 -9.15 4.25 -3.28
CA PHE A 38 -8.02 4.60 -2.44
C PHE A 38 -7.91 3.64 -1.26
N PHE A 39 -6.67 3.24 -0.94
CA PHE A 39 -6.33 2.46 0.25
C PHE A 39 -5.17 3.10 1.01
N SER A 40 -5.42 3.53 2.25
CA SER A 40 -4.38 3.88 3.22
C SER A 40 -3.98 2.66 4.03
N ARG A 41 -2.68 2.33 4.04
CA ARG A 41 -2.09 1.39 4.99
C ARG A 41 -0.71 1.89 5.41
N PRO A 42 -0.25 1.57 6.63
CA PRO A 42 1.12 1.82 7.04
C PRO A 42 2.13 1.24 6.04
N ARG A 43 3.38 1.69 6.14
CA ARG A 43 4.45 1.19 5.27
C ARG A 43 4.61 -0.33 5.44
N ARG A 44 4.95 -1.00 4.35
CA ARG A 44 5.25 -2.45 4.32
C ARG A 44 4.08 -3.41 4.61
N PHE A 45 2.86 -2.97 4.33
CA PHE A 45 1.66 -3.81 4.38
C PHE A 45 1.34 -4.55 3.07
N GLY A 46 2.17 -4.41 2.03
CA GLY A 46 1.93 -5.06 0.74
C GLY A 46 1.06 -4.25 -0.23
N LYS A 47 0.95 -2.92 -0.03
CA LYS A 47 0.25 -1.99 -0.94
C LYS A 47 0.79 -2.10 -2.38
N SER A 48 2.09 -2.00 -2.56
CA SER A 48 2.76 -2.04 -3.86
C SER A 48 2.57 -3.38 -4.58
N LEU A 49 2.66 -4.50 -3.85
CA LEU A 49 2.35 -5.82 -4.40
C LEU A 49 0.88 -5.92 -4.83
N THR A 50 -0.05 -5.34 -4.07
CA THR A 50 -1.47 -5.31 -4.41
C THR A 50 -1.70 -4.53 -5.71
N LEU A 51 -1.11 -3.34 -5.84
CA LEU A 51 -1.19 -2.56 -7.09
C LEU A 51 -0.56 -3.31 -8.27
N ASN A 52 0.63 -3.89 -8.08
CA ASN A 52 1.27 -4.69 -9.13
C ASN A 52 0.41 -5.89 -9.56
N THR A 53 -0.26 -6.54 -8.62
CA THR A 53 -1.18 -7.64 -8.89
C THR A 53 -2.35 -7.18 -9.76
N ILE A 54 -2.97 -6.05 -9.41
CA ILE A 54 -4.05 -5.43 -10.19
C ILE A 54 -3.56 -5.07 -11.60
N GLY A 55 -2.40 -4.42 -11.71
CA GLY A 55 -1.79 -4.05 -12.98
C GLY A 55 -1.52 -5.27 -13.87
N THR A 56 -0.97 -6.34 -13.29
CA THR A 56 -0.67 -7.58 -14.03
C THR A 56 -1.94 -8.23 -14.57
N LEU A 57 -3.04 -8.25 -13.80
CA LEU A 57 -4.34 -8.75 -14.27
C LEU A 57 -4.87 -7.95 -15.46
N PHE A 58 -4.83 -6.63 -15.39
CA PHE A 58 -5.28 -5.78 -16.50
C PHE A 58 -4.36 -5.80 -17.71
N GLU A 59 -3.05 -5.91 -17.54
CA GLU A 59 -2.10 -5.89 -18.67
C GLU A 59 -1.94 -7.26 -19.32
N LYS A 60 -1.82 -8.31 -18.51
CA LYS A 60 -1.39 -9.66 -18.94
C LYS A 60 -2.49 -10.72 -18.79
N GLY A 61 -3.48 -10.49 -17.93
CA GLY A 61 -4.54 -11.46 -17.61
C GLY A 61 -4.08 -12.48 -16.58
N VAL A 62 -4.81 -13.61 -16.50
CA VAL A 62 -4.57 -14.65 -15.48
C VAL A 62 -3.38 -15.56 -15.77
N GLU A 63 -3.08 -15.82 -17.04
CA GLU A 63 -1.99 -16.71 -17.43
C GLU A 63 -0.71 -15.92 -17.75
N PRO A 64 0.49 -16.36 -17.29
CA PRO A 64 0.76 -17.54 -16.44
C PRO A 64 0.70 -17.29 -14.91
N TYR A 65 0.49 -16.05 -14.49
CA TYR A 65 0.86 -15.60 -13.13
C TYR A 65 -0.13 -15.95 -12.02
N PHE A 66 -1.37 -16.30 -12.36
CA PHE A 66 -2.46 -16.51 -11.41
C PHE A 66 -2.95 -17.94 -11.36
N ASN A 67 -2.17 -18.90 -11.86
CA ASN A 67 -2.54 -20.31 -11.77
C ASN A 67 -2.64 -20.77 -10.30
N GLY A 68 -3.80 -21.34 -9.94
CA GLY A 68 -4.10 -21.83 -8.59
C GLY A 68 -4.53 -20.74 -7.60
N THR A 69 -4.66 -19.48 -8.03
CA THR A 69 -5.33 -18.43 -7.24
C THR A 69 -6.83 -18.43 -7.49
N TRP A 70 -7.59 -17.79 -6.62
CA TRP A 70 -9.04 -17.71 -6.66
C TRP A 70 -9.56 -17.09 -7.97
N ILE A 71 -8.85 -16.10 -8.51
CA ILE A 71 -9.29 -15.33 -9.70
C ILE A 71 -9.07 -16.04 -11.03
N TYR A 72 -8.30 -17.13 -11.03
CA TYR A 72 -7.80 -17.79 -12.25
C TYR A 72 -8.88 -18.06 -13.30
N ASP A 73 -10.03 -18.58 -12.89
CA ASP A 73 -11.16 -18.95 -13.76
C ASP A 73 -12.31 -17.93 -13.71
N LYS A 74 -12.09 -16.76 -13.08
CA LYS A 74 -13.12 -15.74 -12.83
C LYS A 74 -12.82 -14.40 -13.48
N TRP A 75 -11.58 -14.15 -13.90
CA TRP A 75 -11.23 -12.90 -14.57
C TRP A 75 -11.88 -12.80 -15.96
N ASP A 76 -12.76 -11.82 -16.12
CA ASP A 76 -13.53 -11.60 -17.34
C ASP A 76 -13.34 -10.21 -17.96
N GLN A 77 -12.35 -9.45 -17.47
CA GLN A 77 -12.06 -8.11 -17.97
C GLN A 77 -11.11 -8.17 -19.18
N ASP A 78 -11.31 -7.24 -20.13
CA ASP A 78 -10.38 -7.01 -21.22
C ASP A 78 -9.01 -6.53 -20.72
N LYS A 79 -8.02 -6.61 -21.60
CA LYS A 79 -6.68 -6.08 -21.33
C LYS A 79 -6.61 -4.59 -21.60
N TYR A 80 -5.96 -3.84 -20.72
CA TYR A 80 -5.77 -2.40 -20.83
C TYR A 80 -4.31 -2.02 -20.58
N PRO A 81 -3.78 -1.00 -21.28
CA PRO A 81 -2.51 -0.38 -20.91
C PRO A 81 -2.51 0.11 -19.47
N VAL A 82 -1.47 -0.22 -18.72
CA VAL A 82 -1.32 0.18 -17.31
C VAL A 82 -0.26 1.27 -17.19
N LEU A 83 -0.65 2.43 -16.65
CA LEU A 83 0.26 3.48 -16.23
C LEU A 83 0.45 3.37 -14.71
N HIS A 84 1.62 2.93 -14.27
CA HIS A 84 1.98 2.85 -12.87
C HIS A 84 2.93 4.00 -12.49
N LEU A 85 2.55 4.77 -11.47
CA LEU A 85 3.31 5.92 -10.97
C LEU A 85 3.67 5.69 -9.51
N SER A 86 4.95 5.45 -9.21
CA SER A 86 5.44 5.31 -7.85
C SER A 86 6.06 6.62 -7.36
N PHE A 87 5.38 7.31 -6.44
CA PHE A 87 5.85 8.62 -5.95
C PHE A 87 7.11 8.50 -5.08
N LEU A 88 7.49 7.29 -4.68
CA LEU A 88 8.78 7.00 -4.04
C LEU A 88 9.98 7.32 -4.95
N GLU A 89 9.81 7.23 -6.26
CA GLU A 89 10.88 7.44 -7.25
C GLU A 89 11.10 8.92 -7.59
N TYR A 90 10.22 9.81 -7.13
CA TYR A 90 10.23 11.22 -7.50
C TYR A 90 10.81 12.08 -6.38
N SER A 91 11.48 13.17 -6.77
CA SER A 91 12.07 14.12 -5.83
C SER A 91 11.06 14.56 -4.76
N ALA A 92 11.50 14.50 -3.50
CA ALA A 92 10.75 15.05 -2.35
C ALA A 92 11.35 16.37 -1.85
N THR A 93 12.44 16.84 -2.46
CA THR A 93 13.18 18.03 -1.99
C THR A 93 13.18 19.16 -3.02
N ASP A 94 12.76 18.88 -4.26
CA ASP A 94 12.76 19.82 -5.38
C ASP A 94 11.53 19.61 -6.25
N LEU A 95 10.72 20.66 -6.41
CA LEU A 95 9.46 20.64 -7.14
C LEU A 95 9.66 20.46 -8.66
N ASP A 96 10.66 21.11 -9.25
CA ASP A 96 10.88 21.05 -10.69
C ASP A 96 11.43 19.68 -11.09
N ALA A 97 12.31 19.12 -10.24
CA ALA A 97 12.74 17.73 -10.38
C ALA A 97 11.56 16.76 -10.25
N PHE A 98 10.67 16.96 -9.27
CA PHE A 98 9.45 16.16 -9.11
C PHE A 98 8.57 16.19 -10.36
N LYS A 99 8.27 17.39 -10.89
CA LYS A 99 7.47 17.53 -12.12
C LYS A 99 8.12 16.79 -13.28
N LYS A 100 9.42 16.92 -13.46
CA LYS A 100 10.18 16.19 -14.48
C LYS A 100 10.09 14.68 -14.29
N ASN A 101 10.27 14.19 -13.06
CA ASN A 101 10.23 12.77 -12.74
C ASN A 101 8.83 12.17 -12.89
N LEU A 102 7.76 12.93 -12.64
CA LEU A 102 6.38 12.52 -12.85
C LEU A 102 5.97 12.55 -14.34
N CYS A 103 6.43 13.56 -15.09
CA CYS A 103 6.13 13.67 -16.52
C CYS A 103 6.83 12.58 -17.36
N GLN A 104 8.02 12.13 -16.98
CA GLN A 104 8.78 11.15 -17.74
C GLN A 104 8.04 9.81 -17.96
N PRO A 105 7.55 9.09 -16.93
CA PRO A 105 6.80 7.84 -17.14
C PRO A 105 5.50 8.05 -17.91
N ILE A 106 4.87 9.23 -17.78
CA ILE A 106 3.68 9.59 -18.58
C ILE A 106 4.03 9.70 -20.07
N ARG A 107 5.17 10.32 -20.42
CA ARG A 107 5.66 10.37 -21.81
C ARG A 107 6.04 9.00 -22.34
N ASP A 108 6.74 8.20 -21.53
CA ASP A 108 7.16 6.85 -21.91
C ASP A 108 5.94 5.96 -22.17
N PHE A 109 4.91 6.06 -21.31
CA PHE A 109 3.63 5.41 -21.51
C PHE A 109 2.93 5.85 -22.80
N ALA A 110 2.86 7.16 -23.07
CA ALA A 110 2.25 7.67 -24.30
C ALA A 110 2.96 7.11 -25.54
N LYS A 111 4.30 7.13 -25.54
CA LYS A 111 5.13 6.59 -26.62
C LYS A 111 4.94 5.08 -26.81
N LEU A 112 4.94 4.30 -25.73
CA LEU A 112 4.78 2.84 -25.77
C LEU A 112 3.42 2.42 -26.35
N ASN A 113 2.39 3.23 -26.10
CA ASN A 113 1.03 2.94 -26.56
C ASN A 113 0.66 3.67 -27.87
N GLY A 114 1.63 4.26 -28.56
CA GLY A 114 1.40 4.94 -29.84
C GLY A 114 0.51 6.19 -29.74
N ILE A 115 0.42 6.82 -28.57
CA ILE A 115 -0.29 8.08 -28.37
C ILE A 115 0.66 9.20 -28.82
N THR A 116 0.47 9.68 -30.04
CA THR A 116 1.27 10.75 -30.67
C THR A 116 0.49 12.06 -30.75
N ASP A 117 1.17 13.13 -31.21
CA ASP A 117 0.55 14.42 -31.57
C ASP A 117 -0.09 15.21 -30.42
N TYR A 118 0.21 14.86 -29.17
CA TYR A 118 -0.11 15.72 -28.03
C TYR A 118 0.92 16.84 -27.90
N ALA A 119 0.48 18.01 -27.40
CA ALA A 119 1.39 19.06 -26.99
C ALA A 119 2.11 18.66 -25.69
N ASP A 120 3.45 18.56 -25.72
CA ASP A 120 4.23 18.27 -24.51
C ASP A 120 4.20 19.46 -23.52
N ASP A 121 4.29 19.17 -22.22
CA ASP A 121 4.27 20.17 -21.16
C ASP A 121 5.16 19.71 -19.98
N ILE A 122 5.75 20.68 -19.29
CA ILE A 122 6.52 20.43 -18.06
C ILE A 122 5.60 20.22 -16.85
N GLU A 123 4.38 20.76 -16.89
CA GLU A 123 3.37 20.60 -15.86
C GLU A 123 2.64 19.25 -16.03
N PRO A 124 2.71 18.34 -15.03
CA PRO A 124 2.10 17.01 -15.14
C PRO A 124 0.60 17.04 -15.45
N SER A 125 -0.11 18.03 -14.90
CA SER A 125 -1.56 18.22 -15.10
C SER A 125 -1.90 18.61 -16.55
N ASN A 126 -1.08 19.42 -17.20
CA ASN A 126 -1.25 19.78 -18.60
C ASN A 126 -0.83 18.64 -19.52
N LEU A 127 0.30 17.99 -19.24
CA LEU A 127 0.79 16.86 -20.01
C LEU A 127 -0.27 15.75 -20.12
N ILE A 128 -0.83 15.31 -18.99
CA ILE A 128 -1.83 14.24 -18.99
C ILE A 128 -3.13 14.67 -19.70
N ARG A 129 -3.53 15.96 -19.61
CA ARG A 129 -4.67 16.50 -20.36
C ARG A 129 -4.42 16.44 -21.86
N ASN A 130 -3.25 16.88 -22.31
CA ASN A 130 -2.90 16.90 -23.72
C ASN A 130 -2.86 15.47 -24.28
N ILE A 131 -2.35 14.50 -23.53
CA ILE A 131 -2.39 13.08 -23.90
C ILE A 131 -3.85 12.60 -24.03
N PHE A 132 -4.70 12.90 -23.05
CA PHE A 132 -6.11 12.49 -23.10
C PHE A 132 -6.90 13.12 -24.26
N THR A 133 -6.47 14.27 -24.80
CA THR A 133 -7.14 14.88 -25.96
C THR A 133 -6.88 14.18 -27.29
N VAL A 134 -5.78 13.43 -27.40
CA VAL A 134 -5.39 12.74 -28.64
C VAL A 134 -5.58 11.23 -28.57
N MET A 135 -5.88 10.70 -27.38
CA MET A 135 -6.27 9.30 -27.20
C MET A 135 -7.51 8.98 -28.04
N GLN A 136 -7.47 7.82 -28.71
CA GLN A 136 -8.61 7.33 -29.50
C GLN A 136 -9.84 7.12 -28.60
N ASP A 137 -11.04 7.34 -29.14
CA ASP A 137 -12.29 7.38 -28.36
C ASP A 137 -12.59 6.13 -27.51
N LYS A 138 -12.11 4.96 -27.94
CA LYS A 138 -12.28 3.68 -27.24
C LYS A 138 -11.09 3.28 -26.38
N MET A 139 -9.98 4.02 -26.46
CA MET A 139 -8.79 3.72 -25.69
C MET A 139 -9.01 4.15 -24.24
N GLN A 140 -8.83 3.20 -23.33
CA GLN A 140 -8.83 3.46 -21.89
C GLN A 140 -7.58 2.86 -21.26
N ILE A 141 -7.19 3.40 -20.12
CA ILE A 141 -6.01 3.01 -19.37
C ILE A 141 -6.39 2.65 -17.94
N VAL A 142 -5.54 1.84 -17.33
CA VAL A 142 -5.55 1.60 -15.89
C VAL A 142 -4.47 2.48 -15.27
N LEU A 143 -4.83 3.30 -14.29
CA LEU A 143 -3.91 4.23 -13.63
C LEU A 143 -3.66 3.78 -12.19
N LEU A 144 -2.43 3.41 -11.88
CA LEU A 144 -2.04 2.97 -10.55
C LEU A 144 -1.09 4.02 -9.96
N ILE A 145 -1.38 4.55 -8.78
CA ILE A 145 -0.57 5.57 -8.12
C ILE A 145 -0.19 5.06 -6.74
N ASP A 146 1.11 4.82 -6.52
CA ASP A 146 1.63 4.34 -5.24
C ASP A 146 2.31 5.44 -4.43
N GLU A 147 2.14 5.36 -3.11
CA GLU A 147 2.68 6.30 -2.10
C GLU A 147 2.42 7.77 -2.45
N TYR A 148 1.17 8.10 -2.83
CA TYR A 148 0.77 9.43 -3.34
C TYR A 148 1.13 10.59 -2.40
N ASP A 149 1.25 10.32 -1.10
CA ASP A 149 1.53 11.27 -0.03
C ASP A 149 3.03 11.41 0.29
N ARG A 150 3.91 10.72 -0.43
CA ARG A 150 5.38 10.72 -0.18
C ARG A 150 5.98 12.12 -0.08
N GLN A 151 5.72 13.00 -1.04
CA GLN A 151 6.28 14.36 -1.04
C GLN A 151 5.71 15.21 0.09
N LEU A 152 4.44 15.02 0.44
CA LEU A 152 3.81 15.75 1.52
C LEU A 152 4.34 15.32 2.89
N THR A 153 4.40 14.02 3.13
CA THR A 153 4.91 13.44 4.39
C THR A 153 6.39 13.77 4.62
N ALA A 154 7.19 13.90 3.56
CA ALA A 154 8.58 14.34 3.65
C ALA A 154 8.75 15.82 4.06
N ASN A 155 7.74 16.67 3.79
CA ASN A 155 7.83 18.13 3.93
C ASN A 155 6.90 18.71 5.00
N ILE A 156 6.41 17.91 5.95
CA ILE A 156 5.54 18.40 7.05
C ILE A 156 6.18 19.57 7.82
N ASN A 157 7.50 19.55 7.98
CA ASN A 157 8.25 20.62 8.66
C ASN A 157 8.73 21.75 7.71
N ASN A 158 8.34 21.72 6.44
CA ASN A 158 8.65 22.75 5.44
C ASN A 158 7.37 23.22 4.75
N PRO A 159 6.59 24.12 5.40
CA PRO A 159 5.28 24.53 4.89
C PRO A 159 5.31 25.12 3.48
N GLU A 160 6.35 25.88 3.12
CA GLU A 160 6.45 26.48 1.78
C GLU A 160 6.57 25.42 0.69
N LEU A 161 7.46 24.43 0.87
CA LEU A 161 7.65 23.36 -0.10
C LEU A 161 6.48 22.36 -0.08
N TYR A 162 5.91 22.09 1.10
CA TYR A 162 4.68 21.30 1.25
C TYR A 162 3.54 21.88 0.41
N GLU A 163 3.29 23.19 0.52
CA GLU A 163 2.21 23.85 -0.21
C GLU A 163 2.43 23.78 -1.72
N LYS A 164 3.67 23.96 -2.18
CA LYS A 164 4.04 23.80 -3.60
C LYS A 164 3.76 22.38 -4.11
N PHE A 165 4.15 21.35 -3.37
CA PHE A 165 3.84 19.96 -3.72
C PHE A 165 2.34 19.67 -3.70
N ARG A 166 1.63 20.12 -2.66
CA ARG A 166 0.18 19.93 -2.53
C ARG A 166 -0.56 20.51 -3.73
N ILE A 167 -0.24 21.74 -4.14
CA ILE A 167 -0.85 22.38 -5.31
C ILE A 167 -0.58 21.56 -6.58
N CYS A 168 0.67 21.17 -6.82
CA CYS A 168 1.04 20.38 -8.01
C CYS A 168 0.31 19.04 -8.07
N ILE A 169 0.26 18.30 -6.95
CA ILE A 169 -0.41 17.00 -6.86
C ILE A 169 -1.93 17.17 -7.01
N ARG A 170 -2.52 18.16 -6.33
CA ARG A 170 -3.94 18.49 -6.47
C ARG A 170 -4.29 18.80 -7.92
N ASP A 171 -3.51 19.64 -8.60
CA ASP A 171 -3.80 20.01 -9.99
C ASP A 171 -3.66 18.81 -10.95
N PHE A 172 -2.75 17.87 -10.66
CA PHE A 172 -2.67 16.58 -11.36
C PHE A 172 -3.93 15.72 -11.16
N TYR A 173 -4.40 15.54 -9.91
CA TYR A 173 -5.66 14.83 -9.65
C TYR A 173 -6.87 15.53 -10.29
N GLY A 174 -6.89 16.86 -10.30
CA GLY A 174 -7.92 17.65 -10.99
C GLY A 174 -7.91 17.46 -12.51
N ALA A 175 -6.75 17.13 -13.11
CA ALA A 175 -6.64 16.83 -14.53
C ALA A 175 -7.22 15.46 -14.91
N ILE A 176 -7.23 14.50 -13.99
CA ILE A 176 -7.69 13.12 -14.23
C ILE A 176 -9.11 12.84 -13.70
N LYS A 177 -9.67 13.73 -12.88
CA LYS A 177 -11.03 13.63 -12.33
C LYS A 177 -12.07 13.36 -13.42
N GLY A 178 -12.88 12.31 -13.24
CA GLY A 178 -14.01 11.97 -14.12
C GLY A 178 -13.65 11.69 -15.59
N LYS A 179 -12.38 11.42 -15.90
CA LYS A 179 -11.95 11.18 -17.29
C LYS A 179 -12.38 9.80 -17.77
N LYS A 180 -13.07 9.75 -18.91
CA LYS A 180 -13.51 8.51 -19.59
C LYS A 180 -12.33 7.64 -20.05
N GLN A 181 -11.16 8.25 -20.25
CA GLN A 181 -9.91 7.60 -20.63
C GLN A 181 -9.37 6.70 -19.52
N ILE A 182 -9.83 6.86 -18.27
CA ILE A 182 -9.42 6.01 -17.15
C ILE A 182 -10.50 4.95 -16.94
N LYS A 183 -10.17 3.71 -17.24
CA LYS A 183 -11.01 2.52 -17.02
C LYS A 183 -11.08 2.19 -15.53
N PHE A 184 -9.92 2.17 -14.87
CA PHE A 184 -9.79 1.87 -13.45
C PHE A 184 -8.62 2.68 -12.88
N MET A 185 -8.77 3.15 -11.63
CA MET A 185 -7.71 3.82 -10.90
C MET A 185 -7.63 3.30 -9.47
N ALA A 186 -6.44 2.93 -9.02
CA ALA A 186 -6.17 2.64 -7.63
C ALA A 186 -5.03 3.51 -7.12
N VAL A 187 -5.27 4.11 -5.96
CA VAL A 187 -4.32 4.99 -5.28
C VAL A 187 -3.98 4.39 -3.92
N THR A 188 -2.71 4.34 -3.56
CA THR A 188 -2.25 3.87 -2.25
C THR A 188 -1.39 4.94 -1.58
N GLY A 189 -1.41 4.94 -0.25
CA GLY A 189 -0.58 5.82 0.56
C GLY A 189 -0.58 5.40 2.02
N VAL A 190 0.07 6.22 2.85
CA VAL A 190 0.08 6.00 4.31
C VAL A 190 -1.03 6.79 4.99
N THR A 191 -1.16 8.06 4.66
CA THR A 191 -2.06 9.00 5.31
C THR A 191 -3.30 9.29 4.46
N ARG A 192 -4.42 9.57 5.12
CA ARG A 192 -5.66 9.98 4.48
C ARG A 192 -5.74 11.51 4.44
N LEU A 193 -5.89 12.12 3.27
CA LEU A 193 -5.91 13.58 3.09
C LEU A 193 -7.22 14.09 2.49
N LYS A 194 -8.28 14.09 3.30
CA LYS A 194 -9.66 14.22 2.82
C LYS A 194 -10.10 15.67 2.60
N ASP A 195 -9.78 16.59 3.52
CA ASP A 195 -10.27 17.97 3.49
C ASP A 195 -9.20 18.96 2.99
N GLU A 196 -9.62 19.91 2.13
CA GLU A 196 -8.90 21.07 1.55
C GLU A 196 -7.51 20.84 0.89
N SER A 197 -7.04 19.60 0.84
CA SER A 197 -5.68 19.23 0.43
C SER A 197 -5.63 18.74 -1.02
N ILE A 198 -5.78 17.44 -1.24
CA ILE A 198 -5.65 16.78 -2.56
C ILE A 198 -6.97 16.14 -2.98
N PHE A 199 -7.65 15.41 -2.08
CA PHE A 199 -8.86 14.67 -2.46
C PHE A 199 -10.12 15.53 -2.59
N SER A 200 -10.07 16.82 -2.26
CA SER A 200 -11.16 17.77 -2.57
C SER A 200 -11.47 17.83 -4.07
N VAL A 201 -10.44 17.70 -4.93
CA VAL A 201 -10.65 17.58 -6.38
C VAL A 201 -10.87 16.14 -6.83
N GLY A 202 -10.46 15.13 -6.06
CA GLY A 202 -10.64 13.70 -6.32
C GLY A 202 -11.88 13.09 -5.68
N ALA A 203 -12.99 13.84 -5.55
CA ALA A 203 -14.22 13.37 -4.90
C ALA A 203 -14.87 12.11 -5.54
N ASP A 204 -14.43 11.73 -6.75
CA ASP A 204 -14.81 10.50 -7.45
C ASP A 204 -13.98 9.27 -7.03
N ILE A 205 -12.98 9.44 -6.16
CA ILE A 205 -12.15 8.36 -5.60
C ILE A 205 -12.80 7.88 -4.30
N LYS A 206 -13.24 6.61 -4.31
CA LYS A 206 -13.81 5.97 -3.12
C LYS A 206 -12.69 5.49 -2.21
N ASP A 207 -12.64 6.04 -1.01
CA ASP A 207 -11.77 5.54 0.06
C ASP A 207 -12.36 4.26 0.64
N LEU A 208 -11.63 3.16 0.49
CA LEU A 208 -12.00 1.82 0.95
C LEU A 208 -11.16 1.35 2.13
N SER A 209 -10.38 2.26 2.73
CA SER A 209 -9.38 1.89 3.74
C SER A 209 -9.97 1.20 4.96
N TYR A 210 -11.19 1.59 5.36
CA TYR A 210 -11.87 1.07 6.56
C TYR A 210 -13.16 0.29 6.26
N GLU A 211 -13.49 0.10 4.99
CA GLU A 211 -14.68 -0.65 4.59
C GLU A 211 -14.47 -2.12 4.94
N ASN A 212 -15.40 -2.70 5.69
CA ASN A 212 -15.28 -4.06 6.23
C ASN A 212 -14.91 -5.10 5.15
N ASP A 213 -15.58 -5.04 3.99
CA ASP A 213 -15.40 -5.94 2.85
C ASP A 213 -13.97 -5.95 2.28
N TYR A 214 -13.18 -4.89 2.51
CA TYR A 214 -11.81 -4.76 2.02
C TYR A 214 -10.77 -4.59 3.14
N SER A 215 -11.20 -4.64 4.41
CA SER A 215 -10.36 -4.39 5.58
C SER A 215 -9.11 -5.27 5.62
N THR A 216 -9.25 -6.53 5.23
CA THR A 216 -8.18 -7.54 5.20
C THR A 216 -7.52 -7.71 3.83
N MET A 217 -7.89 -6.92 2.81
CA MET A 217 -7.31 -7.02 1.47
C MET A 217 -5.80 -6.80 1.47
N ILE A 218 -5.32 -5.87 2.30
CA ILE A 218 -3.92 -5.49 2.43
C ILE A 218 -3.46 -5.77 3.88
N GLY A 219 -2.50 -6.68 4.02
CA GLY A 219 -2.13 -7.30 5.30
C GLY A 219 -2.37 -8.81 5.28
N PHE A 220 -1.84 -9.52 6.27
CA PHE A 220 -2.11 -10.96 6.43
C PHE A 220 -3.03 -11.20 7.62
N THR A 221 -4.06 -12.02 7.43
CA THR A 221 -4.86 -12.54 8.55
C THR A 221 -4.16 -13.72 9.19
N ARG A 222 -4.53 -14.04 10.44
CA ARG A 222 -4.04 -15.24 11.14
C ARG A 222 -4.24 -16.51 10.31
N ASP A 223 -5.41 -16.67 9.72
CA ASP A 223 -5.76 -17.85 8.92
C ASP A 223 -4.92 -17.97 7.65
N GLU A 224 -4.59 -16.83 7.01
CA GLU A 224 -3.69 -16.82 5.86
C GLU A 224 -2.26 -17.18 6.25
N ILE A 225 -1.76 -16.65 7.38
CA ILE A 225 -0.43 -17.04 7.88
C ILE A 225 -0.40 -18.54 8.13
N LYS A 226 -1.40 -19.07 8.85
CA LYS A 226 -1.51 -20.50 9.13
C LYS A 226 -1.61 -21.34 7.86
N LYS A 227 -2.35 -20.89 6.85
CA LYS A 227 -2.53 -21.61 5.58
C LYS A 227 -1.27 -21.61 4.72
N PHE A 228 -0.67 -20.44 4.48
CA PHE A 228 0.40 -20.27 3.51
C PHE A 228 1.80 -20.50 4.08
N TYR A 229 1.99 -20.34 5.39
CA TYR A 229 3.28 -20.44 6.07
C TYR A 229 3.37 -21.60 7.07
N ILE A 230 2.48 -22.60 6.98
CA ILE A 230 2.42 -23.72 7.93
C ILE A 230 3.77 -24.42 8.15
N ASP A 231 4.56 -24.59 7.08
CA ASP A 231 5.87 -25.22 7.15
C ASP A 231 6.85 -24.40 8.02
N TYR A 232 6.84 -23.07 7.90
CA TYR A 232 7.68 -22.17 8.69
C TYR A 232 7.23 -22.12 10.15
N LEU A 233 5.92 -22.12 10.40
CA LEU A 233 5.38 -22.16 11.77
C LEU A 233 5.78 -23.46 12.48
N LYS A 234 5.63 -24.61 11.80
CA LYS A 234 6.08 -25.91 12.32
C LYS A 234 7.58 -25.91 12.61
N LEU A 235 8.37 -25.31 11.72
CA LEU A 235 9.81 -25.19 11.89
C LEU A 235 10.17 -24.37 13.14
N GLY A 236 9.53 -23.22 13.35
CA GLY A 236 9.72 -22.39 14.54
C GLY A 236 9.42 -23.15 15.84
N VAL A 237 8.25 -23.80 15.92
CA VAL A 237 7.86 -24.60 17.09
C VAL A 237 8.82 -25.78 17.32
N SER A 238 9.26 -26.45 16.25
CA SER A 238 10.22 -27.55 16.32
C SER A 238 11.56 -27.10 16.93
N TYR A 239 12.08 -25.94 16.51
CA TYR A 239 13.30 -25.36 17.06
C TYR A 239 13.15 -24.92 18.52
N GLU A 240 12.05 -24.26 18.87
CA GLU A 240 11.82 -23.78 20.24
C GLU A 240 11.66 -24.94 21.25
N ASN A 241 10.95 -26.00 20.85
CA ASN A 241 10.64 -27.14 21.72
C ASN A 241 11.60 -28.32 21.56
N ASN A 242 12.66 -28.19 20.74
CA ASN A 242 13.66 -29.21 20.47
C ASN A 242 13.05 -30.58 20.09
N LYS A 243 12.11 -30.58 19.15
CA LYS A 243 11.35 -31.78 18.78
C LYS A 243 11.18 -31.92 17.27
N SER A 244 10.76 -33.10 16.81
CA SER A 244 10.58 -33.35 15.37
C SER A 244 9.36 -32.61 14.81
N LEU A 245 9.39 -32.29 13.51
CA LEU A 245 8.30 -31.59 12.82
C LEU A 245 6.97 -32.35 12.88
N GLU A 246 7.00 -33.68 12.91
CA GLU A 246 5.80 -34.53 13.02
C GLU A 246 5.16 -34.49 14.40
N SER A 247 5.92 -34.10 15.43
CA SER A 247 5.43 -33.99 16.80
C SER A 247 4.88 -32.59 17.15
N VAL A 248 4.94 -31.65 16.21
CA VAL A 248 4.36 -30.31 16.37
C VAL A 248 2.84 -30.42 16.34
N THR A 249 2.21 -29.89 17.39
CA THR A 249 0.75 -29.88 17.54
C THR A 249 0.16 -28.57 17.08
N ASP A 250 -1.11 -28.58 16.68
CA ASP A 250 -1.83 -27.35 16.31
C ASP A 250 -1.86 -26.35 17.47
N SER A 251 -1.98 -26.81 18.73
CA SER A 251 -1.99 -25.93 19.90
C SER A 251 -0.69 -25.12 20.06
N GLU A 252 0.45 -25.67 19.68
CA GLU A 252 1.73 -24.95 19.76
C GLU A 252 1.89 -23.98 18.59
N ILE A 253 1.35 -24.31 17.42
CA ILE A 253 1.27 -23.39 16.29
C ILE A 253 0.39 -22.19 16.66
N GLU A 254 -0.76 -22.43 17.30
CA GLU A 254 -1.61 -21.36 17.80
C GLU A 254 -0.88 -20.50 18.85
N ASN A 255 -0.12 -21.11 19.76
CA ASN A 255 0.65 -20.34 20.75
C ASN A 255 1.73 -19.46 20.09
N LEU A 256 2.41 -19.95 19.05
CA LEU A 256 3.35 -19.14 18.28
C LEU A 256 2.63 -17.98 17.58
N LEU A 257 1.46 -18.23 16.99
CA LEU A 257 0.65 -17.20 16.35
C LEU A 257 0.12 -16.15 17.33
N ASP A 258 -0.22 -16.53 18.57
CA ASP A 258 -0.61 -15.59 19.63
C ASP A 258 0.54 -14.64 19.96
N ARG A 259 1.76 -15.18 20.12
CA ARG A 259 2.95 -14.38 20.34
C ARG A 259 3.29 -13.52 19.12
N MET A 260 3.09 -14.01 17.90
CA MET A 260 3.20 -13.17 16.70
C MET A 260 2.18 -12.04 16.72
N ALA A 261 0.95 -12.28 17.21
CA ALA A 261 -0.08 -11.26 17.26
C ALA A 261 0.26 -10.12 18.22
N ASP A 262 0.84 -10.46 19.38
CA ASP A 262 1.31 -9.48 20.37
C ASP A 262 2.35 -8.50 19.80
N TYR A 263 3.14 -8.93 18.81
CA TYR A 263 4.20 -8.13 18.20
C TYR A 263 3.80 -7.51 16.85
N TYR A 264 2.93 -8.18 16.07
CA TYR A 264 2.78 -7.89 14.64
C TYR A 264 1.33 -7.73 14.14
N ASP A 265 0.28 -8.03 14.95
CA ASP A 265 -1.16 -8.01 14.58
C ASP A 265 -1.95 -6.87 15.26
N CYS A 266 -1.28 -5.76 15.56
CA CYS A 266 -1.88 -4.63 16.27
C CYS A 266 -2.73 -3.72 15.38
N TYR A 267 -3.10 -4.14 14.17
CA TYR A 267 -3.73 -3.28 13.16
C TYR A 267 -5.15 -3.74 12.82
N CYS A 268 -6.11 -2.84 13.01
CA CYS A 268 -7.50 -3.03 12.63
C CYS A 268 -7.93 -1.91 11.67
N PHE A 269 -8.21 -2.30 10.42
CA PHE A 269 -8.71 -1.40 9.37
C PHE A 269 -10.16 -1.74 9.01
N ASP A 270 -10.91 -2.19 10.00
CA ASP A 270 -12.31 -2.59 9.89
C ASP A 270 -13.14 -1.64 10.75
N GLU A 271 -14.10 -0.95 10.13
CA GLU A 271 -15.03 -0.05 10.82
C GLU A 271 -15.83 -0.72 11.95
N PHE A 272 -15.99 -2.04 11.91
CA PHE A 272 -16.67 -2.82 12.95
C PHE A 272 -15.72 -3.44 13.97
N ASN A 273 -14.41 -3.23 13.83
CA ASN A 273 -13.37 -3.77 14.72
C ASN A 273 -13.42 -5.31 14.85
N GLN A 274 -13.79 -6.02 13.77
CA GLN A 274 -13.90 -7.48 13.78
C GLN A 274 -12.66 -8.14 13.19
N ASN A 275 -12.01 -7.47 12.24
CA ASN A 275 -10.90 -8.04 11.49
C ASN A 275 -9.58 -7.32 11.79
N LYS A 276 -8.57 -8.10 12.17
CA LYS A 276 -7.20 -7.65 12.35
C LYS A 276 -6.29 -8.22 11.28
N VAL A 277 -5.23 -7.49 10.98
CA VAL A 277 -4.20 -7.92 10.04
C VAL A 277 -2.80 -7.67 10.58
N PHE A 278 -1.93 -8.61 10.27
CA PHE A 278 -0.51 -8.54 10.48
C PHE A 278 0.17 -7.69 9.40
N SER A 279 1.22 -6.98 9.81
CA SER A 279 2.20 -6.42 8.89
C SER A 279 2.83 -7.54 8.05
N THR A 280 2.64 -7.48 6.71
CA THR A 280 3.16 -8.50 5.79
C THR A 280 4.68 -8.65 5.88
N TYR A 281 5.38 -7.54 6.10
CA TYR A 281 6.82 -7.49 6.18
C TYR A 281 7.34 -8.10 7.47
N SER A 282 6.73 -7.74 8.61
CA SER A 282 7.14 -8.27 9.91
C SER A 282 6.95 -9.79 9.96
N VAL A 283 5.85 -10.31 9.42
CA VAL A 283 5.60 -11.76 9.30
C VAL A 283 6.66 -12.43 8.41
N ASN A 284 6.89 -11.89 7.21
CA ASN A 284 7.85 -12.46 6.27
C ASN A 284 9.28 -12.49 6.82
N ASP A 285 9.69 -11.43 7.51
CA ASP A 285 11.02 -11.31 8.08
C ASP A 285 11.19 -12.20 9.31
N PHE A 286 10.20 -12.25 10.21
CA PHE A 286 10.21 -13.15 11.35
C PHE A 286 10.34 -14.62 10.93
N LEU A 287 9.51 -15.06 9.98
CA LEU A 287 9.51 -16.46 9.52
C LEU A 287 10.79 -16.81 8.74
N ARG A 288 11.36 -15.83 8.02
CA ARG A 288 12.66 -16.01 7.36
C ARG A 288 13.80 -16.09 8.37
N ASP A 289 13.81 -15.24 9.39
CA ASP A 289 14.82 -15.26 10.44
C ASP A 289 14.79 -16.58 11.22
N ILE A 290 13.61 -17.15 11.49
CA ILE A 290 13.48 -18.51 12.04
C ILE A 290 14.19 -19.53 11.16
N TYR A 291 13.96 -19.47 9.85
CA TYR A 291 14.55 -20.41 8.90
C TYR A 291 16.07 -20.27 8.79
N GLU A 292 16.58 -19.04 8.76
CA GLU A 292 18.01 -18.76 8.60
C GLU A 292 18.80 -18.99 9.89
N SER A 293 18.31 -18.46 11.02
CA SER A 293 18.98 -18.51 12.32
C SER A 293 18.74 -19.81 13.08
N LYS A 294 17.74 -20.59 12.67
CA LYS A 294 17.27 -21.82 13.33
C LYS A 294 16.83 -21.63 14.78
N THR A 295 16.29 -20.46 15.09
CA THR A 295 15.80 -20.13 16.42
C THR A 295 14.69 -19.10 16.34
N VAL A 296 13.76 -19.14 17.29
CA VAL A 296 12.65 -18.18 17.36
C VAL A 296 13.14 -16.95 18.11
N ARG A 297 13.14 -15.80 17.43
CA ARG A 297 13.44 -14.49 18.03
C ARG A 297 12.42 -13.49 17.52
N PHE A 298 11.80 -12.77 18.46
CA PHE A 298 10.92 -11.66 18.11
C PHE A 298 11.77 -10.40 18.01
N GLY A 299 11.82 -9.83 16.81
CA GLY A 299 12.55 -8.61 16.51
C GLY A 299 11.61 -7.49 16.05
N ASP A 300 12.13 -6.27 16.08
CA ASP A 300 11.48 -5.06 15.57
C ASP A 300 11.68 -4.94 14.05
N TYR A 301 11.28 -5.95 13.28
CA TYR A 301 11.52 -6.01 11.83
C TYR A 301 10.94 -4.82 11.05
N TRP A 302 9.88 -4.19 11.59
CA TRP A 302 9.32 -2.97 11.03
C TRP A 302 10.30 -1.78 11.07
N PHE A 303 11.29 -1.80 11.97
CA PHE A 303 12.29 -0.77 12.19
C PHE A 303 13.59 -0.98 11.40
N ASP A 304 14.02 -2.24 11.24
CA ASP A 304 15.39 -2.60 10.82
C ASP A 304 15.76 -2.25 9.37
N VAL A 305 14.78 -1.99 8.51
CA VAL A 305 15.01 -1.53 7.13
C VAL A 305 14.39 -0.15 6.98
N GLY A 306 15.00 0.79 6.25
CA GLY A 306 14.42 2.09 5.91
C GLY A 306 14.37 3.18 6.99
N GLY A 307 14.73 2.87 8.25
CA GLY A 307 14.78 3.83 9.36
C GLY A 307 13.41 4.35 9.83
N LEU A 308 13.40 5.19 10.88
CA LEU A 308 12.16 5.84 11.31
C LEU A 308 11.54 6.59 10.11
N PRO A 309 10.23 6.36 9.82
CA PRO A 309 9.53 7.17 8.86
C PRO A 309 9.79 8.65 9.13
N SER A 310 10.19 9.40 8.09
CA SER A 310 10.44 10.84 8.22
C SER A 310 9.28 11.56 8.90
N ILE A 311 8.05 11.09 8.66
CA ILE A 311 6.85 11.57 9.34
C ILE A 311 6.91 11.38 10.85
N LEU A 312 7.30 10.20 11.35
CA LEU A 312 7.46 9.91 12.77
C LEU A 312 8.67 10.62 13.38
N THR A 313 9.79 10.72 12.67
CA THR A 313 10.96 11.49 13.14
C THR A 313 10.63 12.97 13.28
N ASN A 314 10.01 13.55 12.25
CA ASN A 314 9.58 14.94 12.23
C ASN A 314 8.49 15.20 13.30
N TYR A 315 7.62 14.21 13.51
CA TYR A 315 6.59 14.22 14.53
C TYR A 315 7.17 14.17 15.94
N ILE A 316 8.05 13.22 16.26
CA ILE A 316 8.71 13.08 17.58
C ILE A 316 9.54 14.33 17.89
N ALA A 317 10.21 14.92 16.89
CA ALA A 317 10.96 16.16 17.07
C ALA A 317 10.08 17.36 17.50
N SER A 318 8.76 17.26 17.32
CA SER A 318 7.79 18.26 17.78
C SER A 318 7.27 18.06 19.21
N PHE A 319 7.67 16.99 19.89
CA PHE A 319 7.25 16.67 21.27
C PHE A 319 8.34 16.98 22.27
N ASN A 320 7.92 17.42 23.46
CA ASN A 320 8.81 17.46 24.63
C ASN A 320 8.82 16.09 25.34
N LEU A 321 9.89 15.79 26.09
CA LEU A 321 10.09 14.52 26.81
C LEU A 321 8.88 14.09 27.68
N ASN A 322 8.19 15.04 28.32
CA ASN A 322 7.04 14.74 29.16
C ASN A 322 5.84 14.18 28.37
N GLU A 323 5.65 14.63 27.13
CA GLU A 323 4.56 14.17 26.28
C GLU A 323 4.86 12.77 25.71
N ILE A 324 6.13 12.46 25.44
CA ILE A 324 6.57 11.09 25.07
C ILE A 324 6.28 10.11 26.22
N CYS A 325 6.59 10.50 27.46
CA CYS A 325 6.29 9.66 28.62
C CYS A 325 4.78 9.41 28.80
N GLN A 326 3.94 10.40 28.49
CA GLN A 326 2.48 10.23 28.53
C GLN A 326 1.98 9.27 27.44
N LEU A 327 2.51 9.35 26.22
CA LEU A 327 2.18 8.42 25.13
C LEU A 327 2.44 6.95 25.50
N LEU A 328 3.50 6.67 26.26
CA LEU A 328 3.87 5.31 26.66
C LEU A 328 3.02 4.74 27.80
N THR A 329 2.26 5.57 28.51
CA THR A 329 1.59 5.19 29.76
C THR A 329 0.09 5.44 29.77
N SER A 330 -0.44 6.12 28.75
CA SER A 330 -1.83 6.56 28.70
C SER A 330 -2.57 5.90 27.55
N GLU A 331 -3.83 5.53 27.80
CA GLU A 331 -4.74 5.15 26.73
C GLU A 331 -5.09 6.39 25.89
N ILE A 332 -4.81 6.32 24.59
CA ILE A 332 -5.05 7.43 23.66
C ILE A 332 -6.43 7.25 23.04
N SER A 333 -7.37 8.13 23.39
CA SER A 333 -8.69 8.18 22.75
C SER A 333 -8.72 9.26 21.67
N ILE A 334 -9.20 8.90 20.48
CA ILE A 334 -9.31 9.78 19.33
C ILE A 334 -10.79 9.87 18.92
N PRO A 335 -11.38 11.08 18.85
CA PRO A 335 -12.72 11.23 18.31
C PRO A 335 -12.81 10.71 16.88
N TYR A 336 -13.85 9.90 16.59
CA TYR A 336 -14.04 9.29 15.27
C TYR A 336 -14.03 10.31 14.12
N ASN A 337 -14.62 11.49 14.33
CA ASN A 337 -14.66 12.54 13.30
C ASN A 337 -13.26 13.11 12.99
N ASP A 338 -12.41 13.28 14.01
CA ASP A 338 -11.03 13.76 13.82
C ASP A 338 -10.20 12.72 13.06
N PHE A 339 -10.47 11.43 13.31
CA PHE A 339 -9.83 10.32 12.60
C PHE A 339 -10.30 10.20 11.14
N MET A 340 -11.62 10.31 10.92
CA MET A 340 -12.22 10.12 9.60
C MET A 340 -12.09 11.35 8.69
N ASN A 341 -11.99 12.54 9.25
CA ASN A 341 -11.86 13.78 8.47
C ASN A 341 -10.65 14.58 9.00
N PRO A 342 -9.42 14.06 8.78
CA PRO A 342 -8.22 14.75 9.20
C PRO A 342 -8.05 16.04 8.40
N THR A 343 -7.57 17.08 9.08
CA THR A 343 -7.09 18.34 8.49
C THR A 343 -5.83 18.11 7.64
N SER A 344 -5.20 19.19 7.15
CA SER A 344 -3.92 19.10 6.43
C SER A 344 -2.87 18.32 7.25
N LEU A 345 -1.85 17.71 6.62
CA LEU A 345 -0.79 17.00 7.36
C LEU A 345 -0.02 17.91 8.33
N ILE A 346 -0.03 19.22 8.09
CA ILE A 346 0.63 20.19 8.96
C ILE A 346 -0.18 20.41 10.24
N ASP A 347 -1.51 20.37 10.12
CA ASP A 347 -2.45 20.69 11.21
C ASP A 347 -3.16 19.45 11.80
N ILE A 348 -2.83 18.26 11.31
CA ILE A 348 -3.49 17.01 11.71
C ILE A 348 -3.33 16.76 13.20
N ASN A 349 -4.40 16.26 13.85
CA ASN A 349 -4.31 15.78 15.22
C ASN A 349 -3.19 14.74 15.31
N LYS A 350 -2.27 14.99 16.24
CA LYS A 350 -1.05 14.22 16.39
C LYS A 350 -1.31 12.72 16.63
N ASN A 351 -2.30 12.40 17.47
CA ASN A 351 -2.70 11.03 17.74
C ASN A 351 -3.34 10.36 16.51
N VAL A 352 -4.12 11.11 15.72
CA VAL A 352 -4.68 10.61 14.43
C VAL A 352 -3.54 10.23 13.49
N LEU A 353 -2.51 11.06 13.40
CA LEU A 353 -1.37 10.79 12.54
C LEU A 353 -0.63 9.52 12.96
N MET A 354 -0.39 9.31 14.26
CA MET A 354 0.18 8.07 14.77
C MET A 354 -0.65 6.85 14.36
N CYS A 355 -1.96 6.87 14.61
CA CYS A 355 -2.83 5.75 14.25
C CYS A 355 -2.85 5.44 12.74
N GLN A 356 -2.71 6.44 11.87
CA GLN A 356 -2.66 6.24 10.42
C GLN A 356 -1.29 5.74 9.93
N THR A 357 -0.21 6.16 10.58
CA THR A 357 1.16 5.86 10.14
C THR A 357 1.70 4.54 10.68
N GLY A 358 1.03 3.97 11.68
CA GLY A 358 1.35 2.70 12.31
C GLY A 358 2.26 2.91 13.51
#